data_AF-A0A7X9ITM4-F1
#
_entry.id   AF-A0A7X9ITM4-F1
#
_cell.length_a   1.000
_cell.length_b   1.000
_cell.length_c   1.000
_cell.angle_alpha   90.00
_cell.angle_beta   90.00
_cell.angle_gamma   90.00
#
_symmetry.space_group_name_H-M   'P 1'
#
loop_
_entity.id
_entity.type
_entity.pdbx_description
1 polymer ?
#
loop_
_entity_poly.entity_id
_entity_poly.type
_entity_poly.pdbx_seq_one_letter_code
_entity_poly.pdbx_strand_id
1 'polypeptide(L)'
;MGKKISSSAGANSSHTPIEVLVVFAETLGLEHGLDKPLLLRIQKEFFAIFEELGRFIPYAGKFYRPVDFADVDRRKVERILALVQSGRREDLDRALPITREILADLKYPDYDDRIFSSQIPGGMYTNLVNQLKEMGRPEILQQTLEECPRVRADVGYVPLVTPTSQIVGSQAAFNVIFGSRYAFASNEFKMLLRGEFGRTPAPCNPEVVRQVLGEDVRPLAYRAAAYLMPVLEDPCDLPFVRTHKDRLLHHMLGQAADAFLRRKYGVPA
;
A
#
# COMPACT_ATOMS: atom_id res chain seq x y z
N MET A 1 11.25 -10.21 6.46
CA MET A 1 10.97 -8.83 6.02
C MET A 1 11.55 -8.69 4.61
N GLY A 2 10.70 -8.57 3.57
CA GLY A 2 11.14 -8.61 2.17
C GLY A 2 11.99 -7.39 1.83
N LYS A 3 13.30 -7.57 1.65
CA LYS A 3 14.22 -6.50 1.24
C LYS A 3 14.17 -6.39 -0.29
N LYS A 4 13.97 -5.18 -0.82
CA LYS A 4 13.96 -4.90 -2.26
C LYS A 4 15.31 -4.31 -2.70
N ILE A 5 15.68 -4.59 -3.95
CA ILE A 5 16.99 -4.25 -4.55
C ILE A 5 16.83 -2.98 -5.40
N SER A 6 17.91 -2.22 -5.63
CA SER A 6 17.92 -0.90 -6.29
C SER A 6 17.03 -0.76 -7.53
N SER A 7 16.92 -1.80 -8.36
CA SER A 7 16.00 -1.91 -9.50
C SER A 7 14.51 -1.70 -9.19
N SER A 8 14.15 -1.74 -7.91
CA SER A 8 12.79 -1.60 -7.41
C SER A 8 12.72 -0.87 -6.07
N ALA A 9 13.79 -0.23 -5.61
CA ALA A 9 13.90 0.41 -4.29
C ALA A 9 14.08 1.94 -4.42
N GLY A 10 13.91 2.69 -3.34
CA GLY A 10 14.43 4.06 -3.27
C GLY A 10 13.45 5.22 -3.14
N ALA A 11 12.19 5.15 -3.63
CA ALA A 11 11.13 6.14 -3.31
C ALA A 11 9.80 5.86 -4.03
N ASN A 12 8.78 6.69 -3.75
CA ASN A 12 7.33 6.57 -3.96
C ASN A 12 6.63 5.53 -3.08
N SER A 13 6.83 4.24 -3.32
CA SER A 13 6.07 3.16 -2.67
C SER A 13 6.88 1.91 -2.34
N SER A 14 8.21 2.01 -2.46
CA SER A 14 9.10 0.88 -2.29
C SER A 14 10.07 1.04 -1.11
N HIS A 15 10.72 -0.07 -0.75
CA HIS A 15 11.61 -0.13 0.41
C HIS A 15 12.93 0.61 0.14
N THR A 16 13.66 0.92 1.20
CA THR A 16 15.00 1.50 1.13
C THR A 16 15.96 0.59 0.34
N PRO A 17 16.84 1.15 -0.52
CA PRO A 17 17.80 0.36 -1.28
C PRO A 17 18.78 -0.37 -0.38
N ILE A 18 19.02 -1.66 -0.65
CA ILE A 18 19.90 -2.50 0.16
C ILE A 18 21.35 -2.02 0.11
N GLU A 19 21.77 -1.47 -1.02
CA GLU A 19 23.11 -0.93 -1.27
C GLU A 19 23.42 0.23 -0.32
N VAL A 20 22.44 1.10 -0.07
CA VAL A 20 22.55 2.20 0.90
C VAL A 20 22.57 1.64 2.33
N LEU A 21 21.64 0.73 2.66
CA LEU A 21 21.54 0.16 4.01
C LEU A 21 22.80 -0.59 4.44
N VAL A 22 23.46 -1.31 3.52
CA VAL A 22 24.71 -2.02 3.81
C VAL A 22 25.80 -1.03 4.21
N VAL A 23 25.92 0.11 3.53
CA VAL A 23 26.93 1.12 3.88
C VAL A 23 26.66 1.71 5.26
N PHE A 24 25.40 2.00 5.60
CA PHE A 24 25.04 2.43 6.96
C PHE A 24 25.39 1.37 8.02
N ALA A 25 25.09 0.09 7.74
CA ALA A 25 25.39 -1.01 8.66
C ALA A 25 26.91 -1.16 8.86
N GLU A 26 27.70 -1.13 7.78
CA GLU A 26 29.16 -1.17 7.83
C GLU A 26 29.74 0.01 8.63
N THR A 27 29.25 1.24 8.41
CA THR A 27 29.72 2.42 9.14
C THR A 27 29.38 2.35 10.63
N LEU A 28 28.28 1.71 11.01
CA LEU A 28 27.91 1.44 12.40
C LEU A 28 28.68 0.26 13.03
N GLY A 29 29.49 -0.46 12.26
CA GLY A 29 30.15 -1.69 12.72
C GLY A 29 29.19 -2.85 12.95
N LEU A 30 28.00 -2.83 12.32
CA LEU A 30 26.99 -3.88 12.45
C LEU A 30 27.30 -5.03 11.49
N GLU A 31 27.34 -6.24 12.01
CA GLU A 31 27.38 -7.44 11.19
C GLU A 31 26.02 -7.66 10.51
N HIS A 32 26.02 -7.75 9.18
CA HIS A 32 24.80 -7.93 8.39
C HIS A 32 24.72 -9.27 7.66
N GLY A 33 25.83 -10.03 7.57
CA GLY A 33 25.87 -11.35 6.93
C GLY A 33 25.49 -11.36 5.44
N LEU A 34 25.71 -10.25 4.72
CA LEU A 34 25.34 -10.12 3.30
C LEU A 34 26.59 -10.21 2.42
N ASP A 35 26.50 -11.01 1.36
CA ASP A 35 27.50 -11.11 0.31
C ASP A 35 27.29 -10.00 -0.74
N LYS A 36 28.15 -8.98 -0.68
CA LYS A 36 28.11 -7.80 -1.55
C LYS A 36 28.26 -8.15 -3.04
N PRO A 37 29.28 -8.94 -3.47
CA PRO A 37 29.36 -9.45 -4.83
C PRO A 37 28.08 -10.18 -5.31
N LEU A 38 27.48 -11.01 -4.46
CA LEU A 38 26.24 -11.70 -4.80
C LEU A 38 25.08 -10.71 -4.98
N LEU A 39 24.94 -9.71 -4.10
CA LEU A 39 23.92 -8.67 -4.24
C LEU A 39 24.03 -7.90 -5.56
N LEU A 40 25.24 -7.56 -6.00
CA LEU A 40 25.46 -6.89 -7.29
C LEU A 40 25.12 -7.79 -8.49
N ARG A 41 25.41 -9.09 -8.41
CA ARG A 41 24.96 -10.06 -9.43
C ARG A 41 23.44 -10.14 -9.50
N ILE A 42 22.78 -10.24 -8.34
CA ILE A 42 21.32 -10.25 -8.27
C ILE A 42 20.75 -8.94 -8.85
N GLN A 43 21.33 -7.79 -8.49
CA GLN A 43 20.93 -6.49 -9.02
C GLN A 43 20.97 -6.46 -10.55
N LYS A 44 22.05 -6.98 -11.15
CA LYS A 44 22.19 -7.08 -12.60
C LYS A 44 21.07 -7.90 -13.24
N GLU A 45 20.74 -9.06 -12.67
CA GLU A 45 19.61 -9.89 -13.16
C GLU A 45 18.27 -9.15 -13.03
N PHE A 46 18.05 -8.42 -11.94
CA PHE A 46 16.82 -7.63 -11.79
C PHE A 46 16.72 -6.49 -12.81
N PHE A 47 17.82 -5.84 -13.20
CA PHE A 47 17.79 -4.83 -14.25
C PHE A 47 17.41 -5.43 -15.61
N ALA A 48 17.90 -6.64 -15.94
CA ALA A 48 17.47 -7.33 -17.15
C ALA A 48 15.96 -7.63 -17.15
N ILE A 49 15.42 -8.12 -16.03
CA ILE A 49 13.97 -8.34 -15.86
C ILE A 49 13.19 -7.02 -15.95
N PHE A 50 13.73 -5.95 -15.36
CA PHE A 50 13.10 -4.63 -15.36
C PHE A 50 13.01 -4.04 -16.78
N GLU A 51 14.04 -4.25 -17.61
CA GLU A 51 14.02 -3.88 -19.02
C GLU A 51 12.98 -4.68 -19.81
N GLU A 52 12.91 -6.00 -19.61
CA GLU A 52 11.92 -6.88 -20.25
C GLU A 52 10.47 -6.43 -19.92
N LEU A 53 10.23 -6.05 -18.67
CA LEU A 53 8.93 -5.59 -18.18
C LEU A 53 8.67 -4.10 -18.43
N GLY A 54 9.57 -3.39 -19.10
CA GLY A 54 9.55 -1.92 -19.23
C GLY A 54 8.21 -1.35 -19.71
N ARG A 55 7.50 -2.05 -20.59
CA ARG A 55 6.17 -1.63 -21.09
C ARG A 55 5.07 -1.57 -20.02
N PHE A 56 5.24 -2.28 -18.92
CA PHE A 56 4.28 -2.33 -17.81
C PHE A 56 4.72 -1.49 -16.61
N ILE A 57 5.91 -0.88 -16.67
CA ILE A 57 6.48 -0.14 -15.55
C ILE A 57 6.33 1.37 -15.83
N PRO A 58 5.49 2.10 -15.04
CA PRO A 58 5.21 3.52 -15.30
C PRO A 58 6.42 4.46 -15.33
N TYR A 59 7.56 4.03 -14.75
CA TYR A 59 8.79 4.81 -14.62
C TYR A 59 10.01 4.15 -15.29
N ALA A 60 9.78 3.24 -16.23
CA ALA A 60 10.86 2.60 -16.99
C ALA A 60 11.77 3.66 -17.62
N GLY A 61 13.09 3.50 -17.45
CA GLY A 61 14.12 4.39 -18.01
C GLY A 61 14.23 5.78 -17.37
N LYS A 62 13.51 6.10 -16.28
CA LYS A 62 13.52 7.45 -15.68
C LYS A 62 14.47 7.64 -14.50
N PHE A 63 14.48 6.69 -13.55
CA PHE A 63 15.14 6.86 -12.25
C PHE A 63 16.20 5.80 -11.98
N TYR A 64 15.85 4.53 -12.17
CA TYR A 64 16.67 3.43 -11.71
C TYR A 64 17.91 3.24 -12.59
N ARG A 65 19.08 3.20 -11.94
CA ARG A 65 20.36 2.81 -12.52
C ARG A 65 21.06 1.79 -11.61
N PRO A 66 21.99 0.97 -12.13
CA PRO A 66 22.84 0.17 -11.27
C PRO A 66 23.59 1.04 -10.26
N VAL A 67 23.66 0.56 -9.01
CA VAL A 67 24.32 1.23 -7.88
C VAL A 67 25.28 0.25 -7.22
N ASP A 68 26.54 0.65 -7.11
CA ASP A 68 27.54 -0.03 -6.29
C ASP A 68 27.54 0.52 -4.86
N PHE A 69 28.02 -0.27 -3.90
CA PHE A 69 28.23 0.19 -2.53
C PHE A 69 29.22 1.36 -2.45
N ALA A 70 30.17 1.44 -3.40
CA ALA A 70 31.12 2.53 -3.52
C ALA A 70 30.48 3.85 -4.01
N ASP A 71 29.30 3.80 -4.65
CA ASP A 71 28.59 5.00 -5.10
C ASP A 71 27.93 5.75 -3.93
N VAL A 72 27.78 5.11 -2.76
CA VAL A 72 27.19 5.72 -1.57
C VAL A 72 28.24 6.58 -0.87
N ASP A 73 27.99 7.89 -0.77
CA ASP A 73 28.90 8.84 -0.11
C ASP A 73 29.02 8.55 1.40
N ARG A 74 30.12 7.90 1.79
CA ARG A 74 30.42 7.54 3.18
C ARG A 74 30.54 8.76 4.10
N ARG A 75 30.99 9.92 3.59
CA ARG A 75 31.09 11.15 4.40
C ARG A 75 29.70 11.65 4.79
N LYS A 76 28.74 11.57 3.86
CA LYS A 76 27.33 11.89 4.14
C LYS A 76 26.74 10.90 5.14
N VAL A 77 27.02 9.61 5.00
CA VAL A 77 26.58 8.56 5.95
C VAL A 77 27.12 8.83 7.36
N GLU A 78 28.42 9.05 7.52
CA GLU A 78 29.05 9.36 8.81
C GLU A 78 28.44 10.62 9.45
N ARG A 79 28.21 11.67 8.67
CA ARG A 79 27.56 12.90 9.15
C ARG A 79 26.12 12.65 9.60
N ILE A 80 25.34 11.85 8.87
CA ILE A 80 23.98 11.46 9.27
C ILE A 80 24.03 10.70 10.60
N LEU A 81 24.91 9.71 10.72
CA LEU A 81 25.03 8.91 11.94
C LEU A 81 25.42 9.76 13.14
N ALA A 82 26.37 10.68 13.00
CA ALA A 82 26.76 11.61 14.07
C ALA A 82 25.59 12.51 14.52
N LEU A 83 24.77 12.99 13.59
CA LEU A 83 23.58 13.78 13.90
C LEU A 83 22.51 12.94 14.60
N VAL A 84 22.23 11.72 14.12
CA VAL A 84 21.22 10.83 14.70
C VAL A 84 21.61 10.36 16.11
N GLN A 85 22.90 10.10 16.34
CA GLN A 85 23.42 9.68 17.64
C GLN A 85 23.25 10.73 18.74
N SER A 86 23.08 12.02 18.39
CA SER A 86 22.85 13.07 19.39
C SER A 86 21.48 12.97 20.08
N GLY A 87 20.51 12.28 19.45
CA GLY A 87 19.14 12.13 19.93
C GLY A 87 18.32 13.43 19.94
N ARG A 88 18.85 14.55 19.44
CA ARG A 88 18.14 15.84 19.42
C ARG A 88 17.28 15.98 18.17
N ARG A 89 16.04 16.46 18.35
CA ARG A 89 15.11 16.69 17.23
C ARG A 89 15.70 17.59 16.15
N GLU A 90 16.37 18.67 16.54
CA GLU A 90 17.02 19.60 15.60
C GLU A 90 18.09 18.93 14.73
N ASP A 91 18.81 17.93 15.27
CA ASP A 91 19.83 17.22 14.50
C ASP A 91 19.19 16.19 13.57
N LEU A 92 18.05 15.61 13.94
CA LEU A 92 17.25 14.78 13.02
C LEU A 92 16.75 15.61 11.83
N ASP A 93 16.27 16.84 12.09
CA ASP A 93 15.84 17.76 11.04
C ASP A 93 17.00 18.13 10.09
N ARG A 94 18.24 18.18 10.60
CA ARG A 94 19.46 18.38 9.79
C ARG A 94 19.93 17.11 9.07
N ALA A 95 19.66 15.93 9.60
CA ALA A 95 20.05 14.65 8.99
C ALA A 95 19.16 14.27 7.80
N LEU A 96 17.88 14.65 7.85
CA LEU A 96 16.89 14.38 6.80
C LEU A 96 17.30 14.89 5.40
N PRO A 97 17.68 16.17 5.20
CA PRO A 97 18.10 16.65 3.87
C PRO A 97 19.33 15.91 3.35
N ILE A 98 20.29 15.56 4.21
CA ILE A 98 21.49 14.80 3.81
C ILE A 98 21.10 13.40 3.34
N THR A 99 20.13 12.77 4.01
CA THR A 99 19.59 11.46 3.61
C THR A 99 18.93 11.54 2.23
N ARG A 100 18.16 12.60 1.97
CA ARG A 100 17.51 12.85 0.68
C ARG A 100 18.54 13.09 -0.43
N GLU A 101 19.60 13.83 -0.15
CA GLU A 101 20.70 14.06 -1.09
C GLU A 101 21.37 12.75 -1.50
N ILE A 102 21.66 11.83 -0.57
CA ILE A 102 22.24 10.50 -0.92
C ILE A 102 21.34 9.79 -1.94
N LEU A 103 20.02 9.78 -1.73
CA LEU A 103 19.10 9.11 -2.65
C LEU A 103 19.04 9.81 -4.01
N ALA A 104 19.04 11.15 -4.03
CA ALA A 104 19.04 11.94 -5.25
C ALA A 104 20.33 11.78 -6.08
N ASP A 105 21.50 11.74 -5.43
CA ASP A 105 22.80 11.48 -6.08
C ASP A 105 22.83 10.11 -6.75
N LEU A 106 22.16 9.13 -6.14
CA LEU A 106 21.98 7.77 -6.66
C LEU A 106 20.87 7.66 -7.72
N LYS A 107 20.19 8.77 -8.06
CA LYS A 107 19.09 8.86 -9.04
C LYS A 107 17.80 8.12 -8.65
N TYR A 108 17.61 7.82 -7.36
CA TYR A 108 16.32 7.29 -6.91
C TYR A 108 15.19 8.31 -7.10
N PRO A 109 13.93 7.86 -7.19
CA PRO A 109 12.80 8.78 -7.29
C PRO A 109 12.76 9.77 -6.11
N ASP A 110 12.06 10.88 -6.28
CA ASP A 110 11.92 11.89 -5.23
C ASP A 110 10.94 11.43 -4.13
N TYR A 111 11.00 12.07 -2.96
CA TYR A 111 10.11 11.78 -1.83
C TYR A 111 8.77 12.50 -1.95
N ASP A 112 7.77 12.03 -1.19
CA ASP A 112 6.44 12.65 -1.15
C ASP A 112 6.06 13.06 0.29
N ASP A 113 6.34 14.31 0.65
CA ASP A 113 6.03 14.84 1.98
C ASP A 113 4.54 15.09 2.23
N ARG A 114 3.70 15.01 1.17
CA ARG A 114 2.24 15.14 1.32
C ARG A 114 1.66 14.00 2.16
N ILE A 115 2.38 12.89 2.33
CA ILE A 115 1.96 11.80 3.22
C ILE A 115 1.89 12.25 4.69
N PHE A 116 2.77 13.16 5.12
CA PHE A 116 2.80 13.64 6.51
C PHE A 116 1.64 14.57 6.83
N SER A 117 1.14 15.32 5.84
CA SER A 117 -0.02 16.19 5.99
C SER A 117 -1.35 15.46 5.77
N SER A 118 -1.46 14.67 4.71
CA SER A 118 -2.71 13.99 4.34
C SER A 118 -2.97 12.69 5.11
N GLN A 119 -1.92 12.06 5.67
CA GLN A 119 -1.95 10.70 6.22
C GLN A 119 -2.46 9.63 5.23
N ILE A 120 -2.55 9.97 3.94
CA ILE A 120 -3.01 9.07 2.88
C ILE A 120 -1.79 8.34 2.31
N PRO A 121 -1.74 7.00 2.36
CA PRO A 121 -0.64 6.24 1.77
C PRO A 121 -0.47 6.56 0.29
N GLY A 122 0.76 6.62 -0.22
CA GLY A 122 1.02 6.96 -1.63
C GLY A 122 0.26 6.07 -2.63
N GLY A 123 0.17 4.77 -2.35
CA GLY A 123 -0.64 3.85 -3.17
C GLY A 123 -2.14 4.16 -3.16
N MET A 124 -2.68 4.58 -2.01
CA MET A 124 -4.08 5.04 -1.91
C MET A 124 -4.29 6.33 -2.70
N TYR A 125 -3.35 7.28 -2.62
CA TYR A 125 -3.40 8.53 -3.38
C TYR A 125 -3.42 8.27 -4.89
N THR A 126 -2.48 7.49 -5.41
CA THR A 126 -2.42 7.17 -6.85
C THR A 126 -3.69 6.46 -7.33
N ASN A 127 -4.20 5.51 -6.55
CA ASN A 127 -5.44 4.81 -6.88
C ASN A 127 -6.64 5.76 -6.90
N LEU A 128 -6.77 6.64 -5.89
CA LEU A 128 -7.86 7.62 -5.83
C LEU A 128 -7.81 8.59 -7.01
N VAL A 129 -6.62 9.08 -7.38
CA VAL A 129 -6.43 9.93 -8.57
C VAL A 129 -6.89 9.23 -9.84
N ASN A 130 -6.54 7.96 -10.02
CA ASN A 130 -6.95 7.19 -11.19
C ASN A 130 -8.47 6.95 -11.21
N GLN A 131 -9.06 6.58 -10.06
CA GLN A 131 -10.51 6.41 -9.93
C GLN A 131 -11.27 7.71 -10.26
N LEU A 132 -10.84 8.85 -9.73
CA LEU A 132 -11.48 10.14 -10.02
C LEU A 132 -11.35 10.53 -11.50
N LYS A 133 -10.24 10.20 -12.15
CA LYS A 133 -10.08 10.39 -13.61
C LYS A 133 -11.01 9.49 -14.42
N GLU A 134 -11.12 8.21 -14.06
CA GLU A 134 -12.03 7.26 -14.70
C GLU A 134 -13.49 7.68 -14.54
N MET A 135 -13.84 8.29 -13.40
CA MET A 135 -15.16 8.88 -13.15
C MET A 135 -15.39 10.22 -13.86
N GLY A 136 -14.37 10.79 -14.54
CA GLY A 136 -14.45 12.09 -15.18
C GLY A 136 -14.53 13.28 -14.23
N ARG A 137 -14.07 13.11 -12.97
CA ARG A 137 -14.13 14.11 -11.89
C ARG A 137 -12.76 14.38 -11.24
N PRO A 138 -11.67 14.62 -11.98
CA PRO A 138 -10.35 14.87 -11.38
C PRO A 138 -10.30 16.13 -10.51
N GLU A 139 -11.20 17.09 -10.72
CA GLU A 139 -11.25 18.38 -10.04
C GLU A 139 -11.64 18.29 -8.56
N ILE A 140 -12.34 17.23 -8.14
CA ILE A 140 -12.76 17.06 -6.74
C ILE A 140 -11.69 16.44 -5.85
N LEU A 141 -10.50 16.16 -6.39
CA LEU A 141 -9.41 15.50 -5.67
C LEU A 141 -9.10 16.22 -4.35
N GLN A 142 -8.88 17.54 -4.39
CA GLN A 142 -8.49 18.30 -3.21
C GLN A 142 -9.55 18.23 -2.10
N GLN A 143 -10.83 18.42 -2.47
CA GLN A 143 -11.95 18.30 -1.53
C GLN A 143 -12.06 16.88 -0.95
N THR A 144 -11.78 15.86 -1.76
CA THR A 144 -11.80 14.46 -1.32
C THR A 144 -10.69 14.18 -0.30
N LEU A 145 -9.48 14.70 -0.54
CA LEU A 145 -8.35 14.56 0.40
C LEU A 145 -8.64 15.25 1.74
N GLU A 146 -9.35 16.39 1.72
CA GLU A 146 -9.78 17.11 2.92
C GLU A 146 -10.89 16.38 3.70
N GLU A 147 -11.74 15.62 3.00
CA GLU A 147 -12.83 14.84 3.61
C GLU A 147 -12.36 13.49 4.19
N CYS A 148 -11.31 12.88 3.62
CA CYS A 148 -10.74 11.61 4.06
C CYS A 148 -10.47 11.54 5.58
N PRO A 149 -9.77 12.51 6.22
CA PRO A 149 -9.54 12.50 7.66
C PRO A 149 -10.83 12.50 8.49
N ARG A 150 -11.88 13.18 8.03
CA ARG A 150 -13.18 13.23 8.72
C ARG A 150 -13.89 11.88 8.64
N VAL A 151 -13.94 11.29 7.45
CA VAL A 151 -14.51 9.95 7.26
C VAL A 151 -13.75 8.91 8.08
N ARG A 152 -12.41 8.99 8.12
CA ARG A 152 -11.58 8.11 8.95
C ARG A 152 -11.89 8.25 10.44
N ALA A 153 -12.10 9.47 10.93
CA ALA A 153 -12.49 9.70 12.32
C ALA A 153 -13.86 9.08 12.63
N ASP A 154 -14.82 9.22 11.70
CA ASP A 154 -16.17 8.68 11.85
C ASP A 154 -16.22 7.15 11.92
N VAL A 155 -15.21 6.47 11.36
CA VAL A 155 -15.04 5.02 11.49
C VAL A 155 -14.01 4.60 12.55
N GLY A 156 -13.79 5.45 13.57
CA GLY A 156 -12.99 5.05 14.72
C GLY A 156 -11.49 4.97 14.44
N TYR A 157 -10.99 5.83 13.54
CA TYR A 157 -9.57 5.96 13.20
C TYR A 157 -8.90 4.68 12.68
N VAL A 158 -9.60 3.92 11.83
CA VAL A 158 -8.99 2.74 11.18
C VAL A 158 -7.63 3.10 10.55
N PRO A 159 -6.63 2.20 10.62
CA PRO A 159 -5.40 2.36 9.87
C PRO A 159 -5.74 2.44 8.37
N LEU A 160 -5.16 3.38 7.64
CA LEU A 160 -5.35 3.48 6.19
C LEU A 160 -4.40 2.49 5.50
N VAL A 161 -4.83 1.24 5.42
CA VAL A 161 -4.14 0.15 4.70
C VAL A 161 -5.19 -0.63 3.89
N THR A 162 -4.80 -1.45 2.93
CA THR A 162 -5.80 -2.26 2.21
C THR A 162 -6.46 -3.26 3.17
N PRO A 163 -7.81 -3.37 3.23
CA PRO A 163 -8.80 -2.71 2.35
C PRO A 163 -9.34 -1.35 2.86
N THR A 164 -9.16 -1.00 4.13
CA THR A 164 -9.76 0.19 4.77
C THR A 164 -9.39 1.52 4.11
N SER A 165 -8.19 1.64 3.54
CA SER A 165 -7.75 2.83 2.78
C SER A 165 -8.67 3.13 1.59
N GLN A 166 -9.02 2.10 0.81
CA GLN A 166 -9.92 2.25 -0.33
C GLN A 166 -11.35 2.56 0.13
N ILE A 167 -11.82 1.89 1.18
CA ILE A 167 -13.18 2.11 1.72
C ILE A 167 -13.35 3.57 2.18
N VAL A 168 -12.39 4.09 2.96
CA VAL A 168 -12.43 5.48 3.44
C VAL A 168 -12.29 6.47 2.28
N GLY A 169 -11.36 6.22 1.35
CA GLY A 169 -11.13 7.10 0.19
C GLY A 169 -12.34 7.19 -0.73
N SER A 170 -12.93 6.06 -1.10
CA SER A 170 -14.13 6.03 -1.94
C SER A 170 -15.33 6.65 -1.24
N GLN A 171 -15.52 6.41 0.06
CA GLN A 171 -16.61 7.04 0.81
C GLN A 171 -16.42 8.57 0.92
N ALA A 172 -15.20 9.06 1.10
CA ALA A 172 -14.91 10.49 1.06
C ALA A 172 -15.24 11.09 -0.31
N ALA A 173 -14.88 10.41 -1.41
CA ALA A 173 -15.23 10.85 -2.75
C ALA A 173 -16.75 10.91 -2.95
N PHE A 174 -17.49 9.90 -2.48
CA PHE A 174 -18.97 9.94 -2.53
C PHE A 174 -19.54 11.12 -1.76
N ASN A 175 -19.07 11.40 -0.54
CA ASN A 175 -19.52 12.55 0.24
C ASN A 175 -19.36 13.88 -0.54
N VAL A 176 -18.23 14.05 -1.25
CA VAL A 176 -17.99 15.23 -2.08
C VAL A 176 -18.88 15.25 -3.33
N ILE A 177 -19.02 14.12 -4.02
CA ILE A 177 -19.85 14.00 -5.24
C ILE A 177 -21.32 14.33 -4.95
N PHE A 178 -21.86 13.82 -3.84
CA PHE A 178 -23.25 14.05 -3.44
C PHE A 178 -23.46 15.39 -2.74
N GLY A 179 -22.38 16.13 -2.41
CA GLY A 179 -22.44 17.41 -1.71
C GLY A 179 -22.96 17.33 -0.27
N SER A 180 -23.15 16.13 0.27
CA SER A 180 -23.63 15.88 1.64
C SER A 180 -23.04 14.58 2.18
N ARG A 181 -22.63 14.61 3.45
CA ARG A 181 -21.96 13.47 4.10
C ARG A 181 -22.94 12.32 4.26
N TYR A 182 -22.55 11.14 3.76
CA TYR A 182 -23.28 9.88 3.90
C TYR A 182 -24.70 9.89 3.31
N ALA A 183 -25.01 10.80 2.37
CA ALA A 183 -26.23 10.72 1.56
C ALA A 183 -26.29 9.38 0.76
N PHE A 184 -25.11 8.87 0.41
CA PHE A 184 -24.88 7.51 -0.04
C PHE A 184 -23.76 6.89 0.79
N ALA A 185 -23.92 5.63 1.19
CA ALA A 185 -22.89 4.85 1.86
C ALA A 185 -22.68 3.52 1.15
N SER A 186 -21.43 3.21 0.79
CA SER A 186 -21.10 1.95 0.13
C SER A 186 -21.32 0.76 1.06
N ASN A 187 -21.47 -0.44 0.49
CA ASN A 187 -21.64 -1.65 1.28
C ASN A 187 -20.40 -1.92 2.15
N GLU A 188 -19.20 -1.70 1.60
CA GLU A 188 -17.95 -1.88 2.32
C GLU A 188 -17.82 -0.90 3.50
N PHE A 189 -18.30 0.34 3.33
CA PHE A 189 -18.35 1.31 4.44
C PHE A 189 -19.34 0.88 5.53
N LYS A 190 -20.52 0.38 5.14
CA LYS A 190 -21.50 -0.21 6.07
C LYS A 190 -20.94 -1.41 6.82
N MET A 191 -20.24 -2.31 6.13
CA MET A 191 -19.56 -3.47 6.71
C MET A 191 -18.53 -3.06 7.77
N LEU A 192 -17.79 -1.97 7.52
CA LEU A 192 -16.84 -1.41 8.46
C LEU A 192 -17.54 -0.88 9.73
N LEU A 193 -18.62 -0.12 9.57
CA LEU A 193 -19.43 0.35 10.70
C LEU A 193 -20.09 -0.80 11.49
N ARG A 194 -20.46 -1.89 10.82
CA ARG A 194 -21.00 -3.12 11.43
C ARG A 194 -19.94 -3.96 12.13
N GLY A 195 -18.65 -3.65 11.99
CA GLY A 195 -17.57 -4.45 12.58
C GLY A 195 -17.25 -5.75 11.83
N GLU A 196 -17.65 -5.87 10.55
CA GLU A 196 -17.37 -7.03 9.71
C GLU A 196 -15.88 -7.15 9.34
N PHE A 197 -15.11 -6.06 9.49
CA PHE A 197 -13.65 -6.06 9.40
C PHE A 197 -12.94 -6.22 10.75
N GLY A 198 -13.72 -6.37 11.84
CA GLY A 198 -13.23 -6.45 13.22
C GLY A 198 -13.40 -5.14 13.99
N ARG A 199 -12.75 -5.09 15.16
CA ARG A 199 -12.85 -3.96 16.09
C ARG A 199 -12.00 -2.79 15.61
N THR A 200 -12.60 -1.60 15.55
CA THR A 200 -11.91 -0.34 15.24
C THR A 200 -11.07 0.15 16.44
N PRO A 201 -9.97 0.90 16.21
CA PRO A 201 -9.13 1.43 17.29
C PRO A 201 -9.87 2.31 18.30
N ALA A 202 -10.76 3.16 17.81
CA ALA A 202 -11.68 3.95 18.61
C ALA A 202 -13.14 3.60 18.24
N PRO A 203 -14.13 3.93 19.08
CA PRO A 203 -15.54 3.80 18.70
C PRO A 203 -15.86 4.60 17.43
N CYS A 204 -16.67 4.04 16.54
CA CYS A 204 -17.23 4.77 15.41
C CYS A 204 -18.15 5.90 15.89
N ASN A 205 -18.32 6.94 15.08
CA ASN A 205 -19.21 8.05 15.38
C ASN A 205 -20.66 7.55 15.45
N PRO A 206 -21.34 7.68 16.62
CA PRO A 206 -22.68 7.14 16.81
C PRO A 206 -23.73 7.78 15.90
N GLU A 207 -23.55 9.05 15.50
CA GLU A 207 -24.45 9.72 14.57
C GLU A 207 -24.37 9.10 13.17
N VAL A 208 -23.13 8.87 12.69
CA VAL A 208 -22.89 8.25 11.39
C VAL A 208 -23.38 6.81 11.38
N VAL A 209 -23.17 6.06 12.46
CA VAL A 209 -23.70 4.70 12.61
C VAL A 209 -25.22 4.71 12.47
N ARG A 210 -25.93 5.60 13.18
CA ARG A 210 -27.39 5.71 13.10
C ARG A 210 -27.86 6.15 11.71
N GLN A 211 -27.22 7.15 11.11
CA GLN A 211 -27.58 7.65 9.78
C GLN A 211 -27.40 6.57 8.70
N VAL A 212 -26.34 5.76 8.77
CA VAL A 212 -25.94 4.83 7.71
C VAL A 212 -26.54 3.44 7.88
N LEU A 213 -26.65 2.95 9.13
CA LEU A 213 -27.12 1.60 9.44
C LEU A 213 -28.54 1.57 10.00
N GLY A 214 -29.07 2.69 10.51
CA GLY A 214 -30.32 2.75 11.27
C GLY A 214 -30.11 2.60 12.79
N GLU A 215 -31.18 2.82 13.56
CA GLU A 215 -31.09 2.87 15.04
C GLU A 215 -30.88 1.49 15.70
N ASP A 216 -31.34 0.41 15.06
CA ASP A 216 -31.35 -0.93 15.66
C ASP A 216 -30.11 -1.78 15.35
N VAL A 217 -29.20 -1.28 14.51
CA VAL A 217 -28.03 -2.06 14.08
C VAL A 217 -26.90 -1.92 15.08
N ARG A 218 -26.58 -3.04 15.73
CA ARG A 218 -25.40 -3.16 16.61
C ARG A 218 -24.21 -3.75 15.84
N PRO A 219 -22.99 -3.26 16.09
CA PRO A 219 -21.79 -3.89 15.56
C PRO A 219 -21.67 -5.36 16.00
N LEU A 220 -21.04 -6.18 15.17
CA LEU A 220 -20.76 -7.58 15.46
C LEU A 220 -19.91 -7.70 16.74
N ALA A 221 -20.33 -8.61 17.62
CA ALA A 221 -19.69 -8.82 18.92
C ALA A 221 -18.46 -9.72 18.83
N TYR A 222 -18.47 -10.69 17.91
CA TYR A 222 -17.41 -11.69 17.76
C TYR A 222 -16.54 -11.45 16.53
N ARG A 223 -15.43 -12.19 16.41
CA ARG A 223 -14.57 -12.17 15.22
C ARG A 223 -15.42 -12.46 13.98
N ALA A 224 -15.34 -11.61 12.95
CA ALA A 224 -16.21 -11.69 11.76
C ALA A 224 -16.29 -13.10 11.13
N ALA A 225 -15.17 -13.82 11.07
CA ALA A 225 -15.13 -15.19 10.54
C ALA A 225 -15.95 -16.22 11.36
N ALA A 226 -16.37 -15.90 12.59
CA ALA A 226 -17.26 -16.75 13.39
C ALA A 226 -18.71 -16.76 12.86
N TYR A 227 -19.07 -15.80 12.00
CA TYR A 227 -20.39 -15.72 11.38
C TYR A 227 -20.43 -16.36 9.98
N LEU A 228 -19.31 -16.94 9.51
CA LEU A 228 -19.20 -17.55 8.20
C LEU A 228 -19.32 -19.07 8.28
N MET A 229 -20.02 -19.66 7.31
CA MET A 229 -20.09 -21.12 7.16
C MET A 229 -18.80 -21.67 6.51
N PRO A 230 -18.42 -22.92 6.81
CA PRO A 230 -17.24 -23.56 6.23
C PRO A 230 -17.46 -23.91 4.75
N VAL A 231 -17.25 -22.94 3.86
CA VAL A 231 -17.49 -23.03 2.40
C VAL A 231 -16.77 -24.20 1.70
N LEU A 232 -15.74 -24.77 2.32
CA LEU A 232 -15.03 -25.94 1.79
C LEU A 232 -15.74 -27.28 2.05
N GLU A 233 -16.79 -27.28 2.86
CA GLU A 233 -17.62 -28.47 3.13
C GLU A 233 -18.69 -28.68 2.05
N ASP A 234 -19.09 -27.61 1.37
CA ASP A 234 -20.08 -27.69 0.29
C ASP A 234 -19.53 -28.48 -0.91
N PRO A 235 -20.34 -29.30 -1.61
CA PRO A 235 -19.91 -29.93 -2.85
C PRO A 235 -19.67 -28.88 -3.94
N CYS A 236 -18.58 -29.03 -4.70
CA CYS A 236 -18.23 -28.17 -5.83
C CYS A 236 -18.11 -29.02 -7.09
N ASP A 237 -19.14 -29.01 -7.92
CA ASP A 237 -19.20 -29.74 -9.20
C ASP A 237 -19.18 -28.76 -10.37
N LEU A 238 -18.05 -28.06 -10.51
CA LEU A 238 -17.81 -27.13 -11.61
C LEU A 238 -16.85 -27.76 -12.61
N PRO A 239 -17.14 -27.75 -13.93
CA PRO A 239 -16.36 -28.48 -14.95
C PRO A 239 -14.92 -27.96 -15.12
N PHE A 240 -14.64 -26.76 -14.62
CA PHE A 240 -13.32 -26.11 -14.66
C PHE A 240 -12.59 -26.18 -13.30
N VAL A 241 -13.18 -26.78 -12.26
CA VAL A 241 -12.53 -27.03 -10.97
C VAL A 241 -12.06 -28.49 -10.95
N ARG A 242 -10.77 -28.72 -11.23
CA ARG A 242 -10.21 -30.08 -11.32
C ARG A 242 -9.32 -30.46 -10.14
N THR A 243 -8.82 -29.49 -9.40
CA THR A 243 -7.92 -29.68 -8.27
C THR A 243 -8.36 -28.85 -7.06
N HIS A 244 -7.86 -29.21 -5.88
CA HIS A 244 -8.08 -28.40 -4.67
C HIS A 244 -7.59 -26.94 -4.83
N LYS A 245 -6.51 -26.72 -5.58
CA LYS A 245 -6.01 -25.36 -5.88
C LYS A 245 -6.98 -24.56 -6.74
N ASP A 246 -7.62 -25.19 -7.73
CA ASP A 246 -8.63 -24.52 -8.56
C ASP A 246 -9.85 -24.15 -7.72
N ARG A 247 -10.25 -25.03 -6.79
CA ARG A 247 -11.34 -24.76 -5.84
C ARG A 247 -11.04 -23.58 -4.93
N LEU A 248 -9.84 -23.50 -4.37
CA LEU A 248 -9.41 -22.34 -3.57
C LEU A 248 -9.41 -21.06 -4.40
N LEU A 249 -8.95 -21.12 -5.65
CA LEU A 249 -8.93 -19.97 -6.55
C LEU A 249 -10.35 -19.47 -6.87
N HIS A 250 -11.27 -20.40 -7.17
CA HIS A 250 -12.69 -20.12 -7.37
C HIS A 250 -13.29 -19.38 -6.17
N HIS A 251 -13.12 -19.90 -4.95
CA HIS A 251 -13.68 -19.26 -3.76
C HIS A 251 -13.02 -17.91 -3.44
N MET A 252 -11.74 -17.72 -3.76
CA MET A 252 -11.01 -16.49 -3.43
C MET A 252 -11.30 -15.34 -4.40
N LEU A 253 -11.44 -15.63 -5.70
CA LEU A 253 -11.52 -14.59 -6.76
C LEU A 253 -12.78 -14.68 -7.63
N GLY A 254 -13.65 -15.66 -7.40
CA GLY A 254 -14.94 -15.82 -8.08
C GLY A 254 -14.81 -15.86 -9.60
N GLN A 255 -15.62 -15.05 -10.29
CA GLN A 255 -15.70 -15.03 -11.75
C GLN A 255 -14.36 -14.82 -12.45
N ALA A 256 -13.43 -14.06 -11.85
CA ALA A 256 -12.10 -13.85 -12.42
C ALA A 256 -11.29 -15.16 -12.45
N ALA A 257 -11.36 -15.95 -11.38
CA ALA A 257 -10.79 -17.30 -11.35
C ALA A 257 -11.49 -18.22 -12.34
N ASP A 258 -12.81 -18.18 -12.40
CA ASP A 258 -13.60 -19.08 -13.26
C ASP A 258 -13.26 -18.85 -14.73
N ALA A 259 -13.18 -17.59 -15.17
CA ALA A 259 -12.76 -17.24 -16.52
C ALA A 259 -11.33 -17.71 -16.83
N PHE A 260 -10.42 -17.61 -15.86
CA PHE A 260 -9.06 -18.15 -15.99
C PHE A 260 -9.06 -19.68 -16.11
N LEU A 261 -9.76 -20.38 -15.21
CA LEU A 261 -9.82 -21.84 -15.14
C LEU A 261 -10.49 -22.43 -16.39
N ARG A 262 -11.56 -21.82 -16.88
CA ARG A 262 -12.21 -22.21 -18.14
C ARG A 262 -11.24 -22.15 -19.32
N ARG A 263 -10.48 -21.06 -19.46
CA ARG A 263 -9.43 -20.94 -20.48
C ARG A 263 -8.33 -21.98 -20.30
N LYS A 264 -7.84 -22.16 -19.07
CA LYS A 264 -6.79 -23.15 -18.73
C LYS A 264 -7.18 -24.57 -19.12
N TYR A 265 -8.45 -24.93 -18.96
CA TYR A 265 -8.95 -26.29 -19.18
C TYR A 265 -9.73 -26.50 -20.48
N GLY A 266 -9.83 -25.47 -21.33
CA GLY A 266 -10.57 -25.54 -22.59
C GLY A 266 -12.08 -25.73 -22.40
N VAL A 267 -12.64 -25.28 -21.27
CA VAL A 267 -14.07 -25.34 -20.99
C VAL A 267 -14.73 -24.08 -21.58
N PRO A 268 -15.81 -24.21 -22.38
CA PRO A 268 -16.54 -23.06 -22.92
C PRO A 268 -17.04 -22.12 -21.81
N ALA A 269 -17.26 -20.84 -22.16
CA ALA A 269 -17.86 -19.85 -21.26
C ALA A 269 -19.31 -20.21 -20.93
#